data_AF-A0A2J6HIW7-F1
#
_entry.id   AF-A0A2J6HIW7-F1
#
_cell.length_a   1.000
_cell.length_b   1.000
_cell.length_c   1.000
_cell.angle_alpha   90.00
_cell.angle_beta   90.00
_cell.angle_gamma   90.00
#
_symmetry.space_group_name_H-M   'P 1'
#
loop_
_entity.id
_entity.type
_entity.pdbx_description
1 polymer ?
#
loop_
_entity_poly.entity_id
_entity_poly.type
_entity_poly.pdbx_seq_one_letter_code
_entity_poly.pdbx_strand_id
1 'polypeptide(L)'
;MPTMMRLQRHGKKGMPFYHIVIADGRAPRDGRFIEKIGTYNPIPNPAEIILNFDKALDWLQKGAQPSDTVKSILSFKGVLYKHHLIKGLNKGALTEAEVEVKFQAWLKDKEAKIEAKRSGLAEKSRSEKKAALEAETKVKEAREAELAKKRAAAVEAEVKEAQASAEEVTEDEVAVEEEEMLTKEAVAEKVEEKTEVKEEEKVEEKVEVKEEEKVEEKVEEKTEAKDEVKEEKAKEEEKKEEAKAEEKVEEKAMEEVKKEEKTEANEEVKEEEKEEEQDADDKKKDKE
;
A
#
# COMPACT_ATOMS: atom_id res chain seq x y z
N MET A 1 -18.42 -40.23 4.72
CA MET A 1 -17.64 -39.84 3.51
C MET A 1 -16.39 -39.09 3.99
N PRO A 2 -15.22 -39.25 3.37
CA PRO A 2 -14.00 -38.60 3.84
C PRO A 2 -14.04 -37.10 3.56
N THR A 3 -14.22 -36.31 4.62
CA THR A 3 -14.16 -34.84 4.57
C THR A 3 -12.71 -34.39 4.44
N MET A 4 -12.40 -33.61 3.42
CA MET A 4 -11.05 -33.15 3.11
C MET A 4 -10.97 -31.62 3.13
N MET A 5 -9.89 -31.09 3.71
CA MET A 5 -9.53 -29.67 3.61
C MET A 5 -8.62 -29.47 2.41
N ARG A 6 -9.07 -28.70 1.42
CA ARG A 6 -8.39 -28.55 0.14
C ARG A 6 -8.38 -27.10 -0.34
N LEU A 7 -7.49 -26.83 -1.29
CA LEU A 7 -7.42 -25.55 -1.98
C LEU A 7 -8.28 -25.60 -3.24
N GLN A 8 -9.22 -24.65 -3.34
CA GLN A 8 -9.98 -24.42 -4.56
C GLN A 8 -9.35 -23.27 -5.33
N ARG A 9 -9.03 -23.48 -6.61
CA ARG A 9 -8.34 -22.48 -7.42
C ARG A 9 -9.34 -21.46 -7.93
N HIS A 10 -9.10 -20.22 -7.58
CA HIS A 10 -9.74 -19.03 -8.11
C HIS A 10 -8.70 -18.11 -8.74
N GLY A 11 -9.16 -17.01 -9.33
CA GLY A 11 -8.31 -16.03 -9.99
C GLY A 11 -8.04 -16.35 -11.45
N LYS A 12 -7.25 -15.47 -12.07
CA LYS A 12 -6.98 -15.47 -13.51
C LYS A 12 -5.73 -16.29 -13.87
N LYS A 13 -5.48 -16.42 -15.17
CA LYS A 13 -4.21 -16.98 -15.67
C LYS A 13 -3.05 -16.09 -15.19
N GLY A 14 -1.99 -16.69 -14.67
CA GLY A 14 -0.82 -15.96 -14.14
C GLY A 14 -0.97 -15.35 -12.74
N MET A 15 -2.19 -15.26 -12.20
CA MET A 15 -2.44 -14.77 -10.83
C MET A 15 -3.35 -15.76 -10.09
N PRO A 16 -2.75 -16.82 -9.50
CA PRO A 16 -3.51 -17.82 -8.76
C PRO A 16 -3.97 -17.25 -7.41
N PHE A 17 -5.24 -17.48 -7.06
CA PHE A 17 -5.79 -17.19 -5.75
C PHE A 17 -6.49 -18.44 -5.23
N TYR A 18 -6.32 -18.81 -3.98
CA TYR A 18 -6.89 -20.05 -3.46
C TYR A 18 -7.87 -19.77 -2.33
N HIS A 19 -8.97 -20.51 -2.33
CA HIS A 19 -9.86 -20.60 -1.18
C HIS A 19 -9.54 -21.88 -0.42
N ILE A 20 -9.40 -21.78 0.90
CA ILE A 20 -9.26 -22.92 1.80
C ILE A 20 -10.67 -23.36 2.15
N VAL A 21 -11.09 -24.49 1.58
CA VAL A 21 -12.45 -25.00 1.69
C VAL A 21 -12.47 -26.41 2.23
N ILE A 22 -13.60 -26.75 2.83
CA ILE A 22 -13.92 -28.09 3.30
C ILE A 22 -14.92 -28.68 2.35
N ALA A 23 -14.57 -29.82 1.79
CA ALA A 23 -15.42 -30.51 0.85
C ALA A 23 -15.31 -32.02 1.05
N ASP A 24 -16.24 -32.75 0.45
CA ASP A 24 -16.06 -34.19 0.28
C ASP A 24 -14.87 -34.46 -0.66
N GLY A 25 -14.02 -35.44 -0.31
CA GLY A 25 -12.84 -35.79 -1.10
C GLY A 25 -13.16 -36.22 -2.53
N ARG A 26 -14.39 -36.68 -2.81
CA ARG A 26 -14.84 -37.09 -4.16
C ARG A 26 -15.32 -35.93 -5.03
N ALA A 27 -15.64 -34.78 -4.45
CA ALA A 27 -16.15 -33.64 -5.20
C ALA A 27 -15.06 -33.09 -6.16
N PRO A 28 -15.41 -32.51 -7.32
CA PRO A 28 -14.43 -31.90 -8.21
C PRO A 28 -13.75 -30.71 -7.54
N ARG A 29 -12.52 -30.35 -7.99
CA ARG A 29 -11.68 -29.30 -7.35
C ARG A 29 -12.45 -28.01 -7.08
N ASP A 30 -13.13 -27.50 -8.10
CA ASP A 30 -13.87 -26.23 -8.06
C ASP A 30 -15.39 -26.43 -7.94
N GLY A 31 -15.80 -27.57 -7.37
CA GLY A 31 -17.21 -27.92 -7.17
C GLY A 31 -17.84 -27.38 -5.89
N ARG A 32 -18.95 -28.00 -5.50
CA ARG A 32 -19.65 -27.70 -4.25
C ARG A 32 -18.76 -28.04 -3.04
N PHE A 33 -18.66 -27.10 -2.11
CA PHE A 33 -18.01 -27.26 -0.82
C PHE A 33 -19.04 -27.14 0.32
N ILE A 34 -18.65 -27.59 1.51
CA ILE A 34 -19.46 -27.52 2.74
C ILE A 34 -19.29 -26.14 3.37
N GLU A 35 -18.04 -25.75 3.65
CA GLU A 35 -17.70 -24.48 4.30
C GLU A 35 -16.37 -23.92 3.79
N LYS A 36 -16.28 -22.59 3.70
CA LYS A 36 -15.04 -21.85 3.41
C LYS A 36 -14.44 -21.37 4.73
N ILE A 37 -13.19 -21.77 5.00
CA ILE A 37 -12.47 -21.41 6.25
C ILE A 37 -11.55 -20.21 6.05
N GLY A 38 -11.06 -20.00 4.83
CA GLY A 38 -10.09 -18.96 4.58
C GLY A 38 -9.67 -18.79 3.12
N THR A 39 -8.62 -18.02 2.92
CA THR A 39 -8.03 -17.71 1.63
C THR A 39 -6.51 -17.75 1.70
N TYR A 40 -5.89 -18.07 0.58
CA TYR A 40 -4.44 -18.13 0.42
C TYR A 40 -4.03 -17.45 -0.88
N ASN A 41 -3.17 -16.45 -0.76
CA ASN A 41 -2.58 -15.72 -1.87
C ASN A 41 -1.06 -15.91 -1.87
N PRO A 42 -0.50 -16.68 -2.83
CA PRO A 42 0.93 -16.94 -2.90
C PRO A 42 1.73 -15.85 -3.63
N ILE A 43 1.07 -14.84 -4.23
CA ILE A 43 1.72 -13.81 -5.05
C ILE A 43 2.60 -12.85 -4.22
N PRO A 44 2.11 -12.26 -3.12
CA PRO A 44 2.94 -11.39 -2.29
C PRO A 44 4.02 -12.21 -1.57
N ASN A 45 5.17 -11.58 -1.30
CA ASN A 45 6.22 -12.12 -0.44
C ASN A 45 6.37 -11.19 0.78
N PRO A 46 6.04 -11.63 2.01
CA PRO A 46 5.55 -12.95 2.39
C PRO A 46 4.11 -13.24 1.92
N ALA A 47 3.78 -14.52 1.71
CA ALA A 47 2.46 -14.95 1.25
C ALA A 47 1.36 -14.56 2.23
N GLU A 48 0.23 -14.11 1.69
CA GLU A 48 -0.90 -13.65 2.48
C GLU A 48 -1.86 -14.82 2.75
N ILE A 49 -2.11 -15.08 4.03
CA ILE A 49 -2.94 -16.17 4.52
C ILE A 49 -3.96 -15.59 5.49
N ILE A 50 -5.23 -15.68 5.13
CA ILE A 50 -6.37 -15.31 5.98
C ILE A 50 -7.09 -16.61 6.31
N LEU A 51 -7.18 -16.93 7.60
CA LEU A 51 -7.75 -18.20 8.06
C LEU A 51 -8.58 -17.93 9.32
N ASN A 52 -9.81 -18.44 9.34
CA ASN A 52 -10.59 -18.53 10.56
C ASN A 52 -10.05 -19.70 11.41
N PHE A 53 -9.49 -19.36 12.56
CA PHE A 53 -8.76 -20.29 13.41
C PHE A 53 -9.64 -21.33 14.07
N ASP A 54 -10.77 -20.90 14.64
CA ASP A 54 -11.69 -21.74 15.41
C ASP A 54 -12.35 -22.78 14.50
N LYS A 55 -12.86 -22.32 13.35
CA LYS A 55 -13.44 -23.21 12.33
C LYS A 55 -12.44 -24.25 11.84
N ALA A 56 -11.19 -23.85 11.59
CA ALA A 56 -10.15 -24.78 11.15
C ALA A 56 -9.90 -25.88 12.20
N LEU A 57 -9.87 -25.50 13.48
CA LEU A 57 -9.65 -26.40 14.60
C LEU A 57 -10.83 -27.36 14.79
N ASP A 58 -12.06 -26.87 14.75
CA ASP A 58 -13.27 -27.67 14.88
C ASP A 58 -13.34 -28.77 13.82
N TRP A 59 -13.00 -28.45 12.57
CA TRP A 59 -13.02 -29.41 11.49
C TRP A 59 -11.89 -30.44 11.58
N LEU A 60 -10.72 -30.06 12.09
CA LEU A 60 -9.65 -31.01 12.40
C LEU A 60 -10.05 -31.97 13.52
N GLN A 61 -10.74 -31.48 14.56
CA GLN A 61 -11.28 -32.32 15.63
C GLN A 61 -12.35 -33.30 15.13
N LYS A 62 -13.20 -32.86 14.18
CA LYS A 62 -14.17 -33.72 13.47
C LYS A 62 -13.50 -34.74 12.52
N GLY A 63 -12.18 -34.69 12.35
CA GLY A 63 -11.40 -35.66 11.57
C GLY A 63 -11.18 -35.28 10.10
N ALA A 64 -11.41 -34.02 9.72
CA ALA A 64 -11.13 -33.56 8.36
C ALA A 64 -9.63 -33.73 8.03
N GLN A 65 -9.35 -34.32 6.87
CA GLN A 65 -7.96 -34.58 6.44
C GLN A 65 -7.45 -33.41 5.59
N PRO A 66 -6.35 -32.73 5.98
CA PRO A 66 -5.76 -31.67 5.17
C PRO A 66 -4.90 -32.23 4.04
N SER A 67 -5.01 -31.61 2.85
CA SER A 67 -4.03 -31.78 1.76
C SER A 67 -2.66 -31.20 2.13
N ASP A 68 -1.60 -31.57 1.41
CA ASP A 68 -0.22 -31.24 1.79
C ASP A 68 0.04 -29.72 1.93
N THR A 69 -0.33 -28.92 0.93
CA THR A 69 -0.18 -27.45 1.02
C THR A 69 -1.05 -26.84 2.12
N VAL A 70 -2.28 -27.35 2.31
CA VAL A 70 -3.16 -26.91 3.40
C VAL A 70 -2.55 -27.25 4.75
N LYS A 71 -1.90 -28.41 4.89
CA LYS A 71 -1.17 -28.80 6.09
C LYS A 71 -0.02 -27.84 6.38
N SER A 72 0.73 -27.41 5.36
CA SER A 72 1.77 -26.37 5.52
C SER A 72 1.17 -25.04 5.98
N ILE A 73 0.05 -24.62 5.41
CA ILE A 73 -0.64 -23.37 5.80
C ILE A 73 -1.14 -23.44 7.25
N LEU A 74 -1.77 -24.55 7.64
CA LEU A 74 -2.26 -24.77 9.01
C LEU A 74 -1.11 -24.88 10.02
N SER A 75 0.02 -25.47 9.63
CA SER A 75 1.23 -25.50 10.44
C SER A 75 1.84 -24.12 10.59
N PHE A 76 1.87 -23.33 9.52
CA PHE A 76 2.41 -21.97 9.53
C PHE A 76 1.60 -21.04 10.42
N LYS A 77 0.26 -21.15 10.37
CA LYS A 77 -0.62 -20.35 11.23
C LYS A 77 -0.65 -20.84 12.67
N GLY A 78 -0.52 -22.14 12.93
CA GLY A 78 -0.45 -22.72 14.28
C GLY A 78 -1.63 -23.61 14.67
N VAL A 79 -2.63 -23.75 13.80
CA VAL A 79 -3.82 -24.60 14.05
C VAL A 79 -3.41 -26.05 14.34
N LEU A 80 -2.47 -26.59 13.57
CA LEU A 80 -2.01 -27.97 13.79
C LEU A 80 -1.27 -28.15 15.12
N TYR A 81 -0.56 -27.12 15.56
CA TYR A 81 0.14 -27.14 16.84
C TYR A 81 -0.87 -27.11 17.99
N LYS A 82 -1.85 -26.20 17.95
CA LYS A 82 -2.95 -26.16 18.94
C LYS A 82 -3.74 -27.47 18.98
N HIS A 83 -4.06 -28.05 17.83
CA HIS A 83 -4.71 -29.36 17.75
C HIS A 83 -3.87 -30.51 18.34
N HIS A 84 -2.54 -30.48 18.20
CA HIS A 84 -1.67 -31.46 18.85
C HIS A 84 -1.66 -31.31 20.37
N LEU A 85 -1.62 -30.08 20.88
CA LEU A 85 -1.68 -29.79 22.32
C LEU A 85 -3.02 -30.24 22.93
N ILE A 86 -4.14 -30.00 22.25
CA ILE A 86 -5.46 -30.48 22.66
C ILE A 86 -5.51 -32.01 22.71
N LYS A 87 -4.87 -32.70 21.76
CA LYS A 87 -4.74 -34.17 21.84
C LYS A 87 -3.95 -34.64 23.07
N GLY A 88 -3.01 -33.84 23.56
CA GLY A 88 -2.30 -34.09 24.82
C GLY A 88 -3.19 -33.86 26.05
N LEU A 89 -3.97 -32.77 26.04
CA LEU A 89 -4.99 -32.48 27.05
C LEU A 89 -6.02 -33.62 27.17
N ASN A 90 -6.57 -34.09 26.04
CA ASN A 90 -7.54 -35.20 26.01
C ASN A 90 -6.96 -36.53 26.54
N LYS A 91 -5.64 -36.65 26.58
CA LYS A 91 -4.92 -37.81 27.16
C LYS A 91 -4.50 -37.58 28.62
N GLY A 92 -4.81 -36.43 29.20
CA GLY A 92 -4.44 -36.05 30.57
C GLY A 92 -2.97 -35.66 30.75
N ALA A 93 -2.23 -35.41 29.67
CA ALA A 93 -0.80 -35.10 29.75
C ALA A 93 -0.48 -33.62 29.99
N LEU A 94 -1.47 -32.73 29.83
CA LEU A 94 -1.35 -31.28 29.88
C LEU A 94 -2.60 -30.68 30.51
N THR A 95 -2.46 -29.50 31.13
CA THR A 95 -3.59 -28.66 31.54
C THR A 95 -3.94 -27.62 30.46
N GLU A 96 -5.16 -27.07 30.49
CA GLU A 96 -5.59 -26.05 29.52
C GLU A 96 -4.71 -24.79 29.55
N ALA A 97 -4.30 -24.37 30.75
CA ALA A 97 -3.41 -23.22 30.93
C ALA A 97 -2.03 -23.47 30.29
N GLU A 98 -1.45 -24.65 30.47
CA GLU A 98 -0.16 -25.01 29.84
C GLU A 98 -0.25 -25.04 28.31
N VAL A 99 -1.38 -25.49 27.75
CA VAL A 99 -1.62 -25.49 26.31
C VAL A 99 -1.54 -24.06 25.76
N GLU A 100 -2.22 -23.12 26.41
CA GLU A 100 -2.24 -21.73 25.96
C GLU A 100 -0.86 -21.07 26.11
N VAL A 101 -0.16 -21.29 27.23
CA VAL A 101 1.21 -20.77 27.41
C VAL A 101 2.16 -21.28 26.32
N LYS A 102 2.13 -22.59 26.04
CA LYS A 102 2.95 -23.20 24.98
C LYS A 102 2.58 -22.69 23.60
N PHE A 103 1.29 -22.45 23.34
CA PHE A 103 0.79 -21.93 22.07
C PHE A 103 1.21 -20.48 21.86
N GLN A 104 1.05 -19.63 22.88
CA GLN A 104 1.46 -18.21 22.83
C GLN A 104 2.97 -18.04 22.67
N ALA A 105 3.77 -18.84 23.36
CA ALA A 105 5.23 -18.85 23.18
C ALA A 105 5.61 -19.18 21.72
N TRP A 106 4.92 -20.15 21.12
CA TRP A 106 5.13 -20.51 19.71
C TRP A 106 4.69 -19.40 18.75
N LEU A 107 3.55 -18.74 19.01
CA LEU A 107 3.08 -17.62 18.19
C LEU A 107 4.10 -16.48 18.19
N LYS A 108 4.60 -16.09 19.36
CA LYS A 108 5.62 -15.04 19.49
C LYS A 108 6.90 -15.34 18.71
N ASP A 109 7.43 -16.57 18.81
CA ASP A 109 8.59 -17.00 18.02
C ASP A 109 8.32 -16.96 16.50
N LYS A 110 7.10 -17.35 16.08
CA LYS A 110 6.70 -17.31 14.67
C LYS A 110 6.55 -15.89 14.15
N GLU A 111 5.90 -15.01 14.89
CA GLU A 111 5.73 -13.60 14.54
C GLU A 111 7.08 -12.90 14.44
N ALA A 112 7.99 -13.15 15.39
CA ALA A 112 9.36 -12.63 15.33
C ALA A 112 10.11 -13.09 14.05
N LYS A 113 9.97 -14.36 13.66
CA LYS A 113 10.56 -14.89 12.41
C LYS A 113 9.93 -14.29 11.15
N ILE A 114 8.62 -14.03 11.16
CA ILE A 114 7.92 -13.41 10.04
C ILE A 114 8.36 -11.96 9.91
N GLU A 115 8.45 -11.23 11.02
CA GLU A 115 8.86 -9.83 11.04
C GLU A 115 10.31 -9.66 10.61
N ALA A 116 11.22 -10.52 11.08
CA ALA A 116 12.61 -10.55 10.62
C ALA A 116 12.74 -10.80 9.11
N LYS A 117 11.86 -11.61 8.51
CA LYS A 117 11.83 -11.80 7.06
C LYS A 117 11.28 -10.57 6.32
N ARG A 118 10.26 -9.91 6.87
CA ARG A 118 9.68 -8.69 6.30
C ARG A 118 10.68 -7.55 6.31
N SER A 119 11.33 -7.30 7.44
CA SER A 119 12.37 -6.27 7.57
C SER A 119 13.56 -6.57 6.64
N GLY A 120 14.05 -7.81 6.63
CA GLY A 120 15.15 -8.21 5.75
C GLY A 120 14.82 -8.09 4.25
N LEU A 121 13.57 -8.36 3.84
CA LEU A 121 13.14 -8.13 2.45
C LEU A 121 13.04 -6.63 2.12
N ALA A 122 12.52 -5.84 3.06
CA ALA A 122 12.42 -4.39 2.91
C ALA A 122 13.81 -3.75 2.76
N GLU A 123 14.78 -4.13 3.59
CA GLU A 123 16.16 -3.67 3.51
C GLU A 123 16.83 -4.03 2.18
N LYS A 124 16.70 -5.29 1.73
CA LYS A 124 17.21 -5.72 0.43
C LYS A 124 16.62 -4.89 -0.71
N SER A 125 15.29 -4.70 -0.71
CA SER A 125 14.63 -3.91 -1.74
C SER A 125 15.08 -2.44 -1.73
N ARG A 126 15.36 -1.86 -0.55
CA ARG A 126 15.88 -0.50 -0.42
C ARG A 126 17.31 -0.40 -0.91
N SER A 127 18.18 -1.36 -0.57
CA SER A 127 19.56 -1.39 -1.05
C SER A 127 19.65 -1.60 -2.57
N GLU A 128 18.81 -2.48 -3.12
CA GLU A 128 18.73 -2.72 -4.57
C GLU A 128 18.26 -1.48 -5.32
N LYS A 129 17.20 -0.81 -4.82
CA LYS A 129 16.72 0.46 -5.41
C LYS A 129 17.75 1.58 -5.30
N LYS A 130 18.45 1.69 -4.17
CA LYS A 130 19.53 2.68 -3.99
C LYS A 130 20.68 2.43 -4.98
N ALA A 131 21.13 1.17 -5.10
CA ALA A 131 22.17 0.80 -6.04
C ALA A 131 21.76 1.03 -7.50
N ALA A 132 20.50 0.74 -7.85
CA ALA A 132 19.96 1.02 -9.18
C ALA A 132 19.93 2.53 -9.47
N LEU A 133 19.48 3.35 -8.53
CA LEU A 133 19.46 4.81 -8.67
C LEU A 133 20.89 5.36 -8.84
N GLU A 134 21.84 4.92 -8.02
CA GLU A 134 23.25 5.34 -8.13
C GLU A 134 23.91 4.88 -9.44
N ALA A 135 23.48 3.75 -10.00
CA ALA A 135 23.94 3.30 -11.32
C ALA A 135 23.32 4.17 -12.43
N GLU A 136 22.03 4.48 -12.34
CA GLU A 136 21.33 5.35 -13.28
C GLU A 136 21.89 6.77 -13.28
N THR A 137 22.23 7.34 -12.11
CA THR A 137 22.82 8.68 -12.02
C THR A 137 24.21 8.72 -12.65
N LYS A 138 25.07 7.73 -12.39
CA LYS A 138 26.40 7.64 -13.02
C LYS A 138 26.31 7.50 -14.54
N VAL A 139 25.36 6.71 -15.05
CA VAL A 139 25.14 6.58 -16.50
C VAL A 139 24.62 7.89 -17.09
N LYS A 140 23.74 8.60 -16.38
CA LYS A 140 23.22 9.90 -16.81
C LYS A 140 24.33 10.96 -16.85
N GLU A 141 25.12 11.09 -15.79
CA GLU A 141 26.26 12.01 -15.71
C GLU A 141 27.30 11.72 -16.80
N ALA A 142 27.60 10.43 -17.07
CA ALA A 142 28.50 10.05 -18.15
C ALA A 142 27.96 10.44 -19.54
N ARG A 143 26.67 10.23 -19.81
CA ARG A 143 26.03 10.64 -21.07
C ARG A 143 25.97 12.17 -21.21
N GLU A 144 25.69 12.88 -20.13
CA GLU A 144 25.67 14.35 -20.11
C GLU A 144 27.07 14.93 -20.37
N ALA A 145 28.12 14.35 -19.78
CA ALA A 145 29.50 14.73 -20.05
C ALA A 145 29.92 14.44 -21.51
N GLU A 146 29.47 13.33 -22.10
CA GLU A 146 29.70 13.03 -23.50
C GLU A 146 28.95 14.00 -24.44
N LEU A 147 27.70 14.32 -24.13
CA LEU A 147 26.90 15.31 -24.85
C LEU A 147 27.51 16.72 -24.74
N ALA A 148 28.00 17.11 -23.57
CA ALA A 148 28.68 18.38 -23.38
C ALA A 148 29.97 18.47 -24.21
N LYS A 149 30.76 17.39 -24.27
CA LYS A 149 31.95 17.31 -25.15
C LYS A 149 31.57 17.39 -26.63
N LYS A 150 30.52 16.70 -27.07
CA LYS A 150 30.03 16.76 -28.45
C LYS A 150 29.51 18.16 -28.83
N ARG A 151 28.76 18.81 -27.92
CA ARG A 151 28.27 20.18 -28.13
C ARG A 151 29.40 21.20 -28.16
N ALA A 152 30.37 21.09 -27.25
CA ALA A 152 31.55 21.95 -27.26
C ALA A 152 32.37 21.79 -28.55
N ALA A 153 32.56 20.56 -29.03
CA ALA A 153 33.24 20.29 -30.29
C ALA A 153 32.45 20.82 -31.51
N ALA A 154 31.11 20.73 -31.51
CA ALA A 154 30.27 21.28 -32.57
C ALA A 154 30.33 22.83 -32.62
N VAL A 155 30.28 23.50 -31.45
CA VAL A 155 30.43 24.96 -31.37
C VAL A 155 31.83 25.40 -31.79
N GLU A 156 32.89 24.66 -31.43
CA GLU A 156 34.24 24.98 -31.89
C GLU A 156 34.40 24.78 -33.41
N ALA A 157 33.71 23.80 -33.99
CA ALA A 157 33.67 23.60 -35.43
C ALA A 157 32.91 24.73 -36.15
N GLU A 158 31.74 25.14 -35.66
CA GLU A 158 30.98 26.27 -36.22
C GLU A 158 31.74 27.60 -36.12
N VAL A 159 32.47 27.85 -35.02
CA VAL A 159 33.28 29.08 -34.88
C VAL A 159 34.45 29.08 -35.86
N LYS A 160 35.10 27.93 -36.11
CA LYS A 160 36.16 27.83 -37.13
C LYS A 160 35.62 27.96 -38.55
N GLU A 161 34.42 27.43 -38.83
CA GLU A 161 33.76 27.54 -40.14
C GLU A 161 33.28 28.99 -40.40
N ALA A 162 32.77 29.69 -39.38
CA ALA A 162 32.42 31.10 -39.46
C ALA A 162 33.66 32.02 -39.63
N GLN A 163 34.81 31.67 -39.02
CA GLN A 163 36.07 32.39 -39.24
C GLN A 163 36.67 32.13 -40.62
N ALA A 164 36.54 30.91 -41.17
CA ALA A 164 36.97 30.60 -42.53
C ALA A 164 36.09 31.30 -43.59
N SER A 165 34.78 31.41 -43.35
CA SER A 165 33.88 32.17 -44.24
C SER A 165 34.06 33.69 -44.13
N ALA A 166 34.49 34.21 -42.99
CA ALA A 166 34.81 35.64 -42.83
C ALA A 166 36.13 36.06 -43.51
N GLU A 167 37.07 35.13 -43.72
CA GLU A 167 38.32 35.36 -44.46
C GLU A 167 38.11 35.27 -45.99
N GLU A 168 37.06 34.57 -46.46
CA GLU A 168 36.62 34.56 -47.86
C GLU A 168 35.82 35.83 -48.26
N VAL A 169 35.14 36.50 -47.32
CA VAL A 169 34.44 37.77 -47.59
C VAL A 169 35.41 38.97 -47.69
N THR A 170 36.62 38.88 -47.12
CA THR A 170 37.67 39.90 -47.31
C THR A 170 38.40 39.85 -48.65
N GLU A 171 38.21 38.79 -49.46
CA GLU A 171 38.68 38.77 -50.86
C GLU A 171 37.60 39.24 -51.87
N ASP A 172 36.31 39.30 -51.50
CA ASP A 172 35.26 39.87 -52.36
C ASP A 172 35.05 41.38 -52.11
N GLU A 173 35.55 41.95 -51.00
CA GLU A 173 35.47 43.40 -50.74
C GLU A 173 36.50 44.24 -51.52
N VAL A 174 37.46 43.63 -52.23
CA VAL A 174 38.35 44.36 -53.18
C VAL A 174 37.75 44.43 -54.60
N ALA A 175 36.61 43.76 -54.85
CA ALA A 175 35.96 43.76 -56.18
C ALA A 175 34.65 44.57 -56.24
N VAL A 176 34.15 45.13 -55.14
CA VAL A 176 32.89 45.90 -55.13
C VAL A 176 33.10 47.40 -54.84
N GLU A 177 34.31 47.82 -54.45
CA GLU A 177 34.64 49.23 -54.17
C GLU A 177 34.88 50.13 -55.42
N GLU A 178 34.48 49.68 -56.63
CA GLU A 178 34.51 50.51 -57.86
C GLU A 178 33.16 50.63 -58.61
N GLU A 179 32.03 50.19 -58.04
CA GLU A 179 30.70 50.43 -58.68
C GLU A 179 29.62 51.07 -57.78
N GLU A 180 29.93 51.55 -56.58
CA GLU A 180 29.00 52.37 -55.77
C GLU A 180 29.27 53.88 -55.91
N MET A 181 29.32 54.39 -57.14
CA MET A 181 29.00 55.79 -57.41
C MET A 181 28.35 55.93 -58.78
N LEU A 182 27.04 55.67 -58.89
CA LEU A 182 26.06 56.50 -59.64
C LEU A 182 24.65 55.88 -59.65
N THR A 183 23.64 56.77 -59.52
CA THR A 183 22.17 56.57 -59.56
C THR A 183 21.56 56.10 -58.23
N LYS A 184 21.18 56.96 -57.28
CA LYS A 184 20.16 58.05 -57.29
C LYS A 184 18.81 57.66 -57.88
N GLU A 185 17.81 57.73 -56.99
CA GLU A 185 16.36 57.93 -57.21
C GLU A 185 15.54 56.78 -57.82
N ALA A 186 14.73 56.12 -56.97
CA ALA A 186 13.27 56.05 -57.17
C ALA A 186 12.56 55.19 -56.09
N VAL A 187 11.59 55.82 -55.40
CA VAL A 187 10.25 55.26 -55.04
C VAL A 187 10.26 54.03 -54.11
N ALA A 188 9.97 54.07 -52.81
CA ALA A 188 8.87 54.70 -52.06
C ALA A 188 7.49 54.56 -52.72
N GLU A 189 6.81 53.41 -52.56
CA GLU A 189 5.37 53.32 -52.20
C GLU A 189 4.87 51.84 -52.17
N LYS A 190 4.45 51.35 -50.97
CA LYS A 190 3.20 50.57 -50.67
C LYS A 190 3.05 49.17 -51.32
N VAL A 191 2.53 48.14 -50.66
CA VAL A 191 1.12 48.00 -50.23
C VAL A 191 1.02 46.86 -49.21
N GLU A 192 0.47 47.18 -48.03
CA GLU A 192 -0.23 46.25 -47.14
C GLU A 192 -1.44 45.64 -47.87
N GLU A 193 -1.64 44.32 -47.80
CA GLU A 193 -2.96 43.76 -48.09
C GLU A 193 -3.50 42.98 -46.89
N LYS A 194 -4.55 43.59 -46.34
CA LYS A 194 -5.48 43.11 -45.33
C LYS A 194 -6.74 42.69 -46.07
N THR A 195 -7.26 41.48 -45.86
CA THR A 195 -8.70 41.20 -46.00
C THR A 195 -9.15 40.04 -45.12
N GLU A 196 -9.76 40.40 -43.99
CA GLU A 196 -10.95 39.72 -43.45
C GLU A 196 -12.16 39.94 -44.37
N VAL A 197 -13.11 38.99 -44.41
CA VAL A 197 -14.60 39.12 -44.43
C VAL A 197 -15.10 37.66 -44.23
N LYS A 198 -15.71 37.17 -43.14
CA LYS A 198 -16.92 37.47 -42.34
C LYS A 198 -18.26 37.46 -43.08
N GLU A 199 -19.14 36.54 -42.64
CA GLU A 199 -20.61 36.57 -42.71
C GLU A 199 -21.31 36.30 -44.05
N GLU A 200 -22.10 35.22 -44.09
CA GLU A 200 -23.56 35.36 -44.22
C GLU A 200 -24.30 34.16 -43.60
N GLU A 201 -25.40 34.50 -42.94
CA GLU A 201 -26.26 33.71 -42.06
C GLU A 201 -27.58 33.38 -42.79
N LYS A 202 -28.20 32.27 -42.38
CA LYS A 202 -29.65 32.04 -42.31
C LYS A 202 -30.48 31.80 -43.58
N VAL A 203 -30.92 30.54 -43.69
CA VAL A 203 -32.32 30.11 -43.91
C VAL A 203 -32.52 28.92 -42.97
N GLU A 204 -32.86 29.13 -41.70
CA GLU A 204 -34.22 29.07 -41.12
C GLU A 204 -35.10 27.86 -41.53
N GLU A 205 -35.45 27.10 -40.49
CA GLU A 205 -36.81 26.59 -40.26
C GLU A 205 -37.30 25.39 -41.10
N LYS A 206 -36.78 24.20 -40.76
CA LYS A 206 -37.64 23.02 -40.63
C LYS A 206 -36.94 21.96 -39.78
N VAL A 207 -37.74 21.30 -38.94
CA VAL A 207 -37.40 20.13 -38.09
C VAL A 207 -36.92 20.50 -36.67
N GLU A 208 -37.65 21.37 -35.98
CA GLU A 208 -38.05 21.06 -34.60
C GLU A 208 -39.17 19.99 -34.64
N VAL A 209 -39.34 19.26 -33.55
CA VAL A 209 -40.15 18.04 -33.39
C VAL A 209 -39.50 16.74 -33.91
N LYS A 210 -38.24 16.50 -33.53
CA LYS A 210 -37.82 15.13 -33.16
C LYS A 210 -36.59 15.01 -32.26
N GLU A 211 -36.17 16.09 -31.62
CA GLU A 211 -34.93 16.13 -30.83
C GLU A 211 -35.11 16.61 -29.39
N GLU A 212 -36.34 16.65 -28.88
CA GLU A 212 -36.65 17.01 -27.49
C GLU A 212 -36.95 15.81 -26.57
N GLU A 213 -36.99 14.58 -27.08
CA GLU A 213 -37.24 13.38 -26.25
C GLU A 213 -35.98 12.56 -25.94
N LYS A 214 -34.78 13.16 -26.04
CA LYS A 214 -33.52 12.45 -25.76
C LYS A 214 -32.45 13.24 -25.01
N VAL A 215 -32.80 14.39 -24.46
CA VAL A 215 -31.88 15.23 -23.67
C VAL A 215 -32.33 15.42 -22.22
N GLU A 216 -33.57 15.11 -21.87
CA GLU A 216 -34.04 15.18 -20.47
C GLU A 216 -33.74 13.92 -19.64
N GLU A 217 -33.54 12.74 -20.23
CA GLU A 217 -33.17 11.52 -19.47
C GLU A 217 -31.68 11.48 -19.04
N LYS A 218 -30.87 12.48 -19.42
CA LYS A 218 -29.42 12.48 -19.15
C LYS A 218 -28.92 13.65 -18.30
N VAL A 219 -29.83 14.48 -17.78
CA VAL A 219 -29.49 15.61 -16.90
C VAL A 219 -29.97 15.38 -15.47
N GLU A 220 -30.95 14.51 -15.20
CA GLU A 220 -31.34 14.15 -13.83
C GLU A 220 -30.42 13.12 -13.16
N GLU A 221 -29.77 12.22 -13.91
CA GLU A 221 -28.83 11.21 -13.34
C GLU A 221 -27.48 11.81 -12.87
N LYS A 222 -27.22 13.10 -13.14
CA LYS A 222 -25.93 13.74 -12.82
C LYS A 222 -26.00 14.79 -11.71
N THR A 223 -27.19 15.08 -11.19
CA THR A 223 -27.39 15.95 -10.03
C THR A 223 -27.67 15.18 -8.74
N GLU A 224 -28.14 13.94 -8.80
CA GLU A 224 -28.36 13.10 -7.61
C GLU A 224 -27.07 12.43 -7.10
N ALA A 225 -26.12 12.12 -7.99
CA ALA A 225 -24.84 11.48 -7.61
C ALA A 225 -23.83 12.41 -6.89
N LYS A 226 -24.14 13.70 -6.72
CA LYS A 226 -23.23 14.67 -6.07
C LYS A 226 -23.64 15.05 -4.65
N ASP A 227 -24.92 14.88 -4.29
CA ASP A 227 -25.41 15.07 -2.92
C ASP A 227 -25.26 13.79 -2.06
N GLU A 228 -25.39 12.59 -2.64
CA GLU A 228 -25.15 11.32 -1.91
C GLU A 228 -23.69 11.16 -1.46
N VAL A 229 -22.72 11.59 -2.28
CA VAL A 229 -21.28 11.51 -1.96
C VAL A 229 -20.88 12.52 -0.87
N LYS A 230 -21.66 13.60 -0.69
CA LYS A 230 -21.40 14.61 0.35
C LYS A 230 -22.00 14.19 1.69
N GLU A 231 -23.13 13.47 1.67
CA GLU A 231 -23.78 12.93 2.87
C GLU A 231 -23.06 11.69 3.42
N GLU A 232 -22.53 10.80 2.57
CA GLU A 232 -21.68 9.67 3.03
C GLU A 232 -20.36 10.15 3.64
N LYS A 233 -19.76 11.21 3.08
CA LYS A 233 -18.48 11.74 3.58
C LYS A 233 -18.65 12.47 4.93
N ALA A 234 -19.78 13.13 5.15
CA ALA A 234 -20.12 13.72 6.45
C ALA A 234 -20.40 12.65 7.52
N LYS A 235 -21.11 11.57 7.17
CA LYS A 235 -21.34 10.44 8.08
C LYS A 235 -20.06 9.66 8.41
N GLU A 236 -19.09 9.60 7.50
CA GLU A 236 -17.79 8.96 7.78
C GLU A 236 -16.88 9.82 8.68
N GLU A 237 -16.93 11.15 8.55
CA GLU A 237 -16.21 12.07 9.44
C GLU A 237 -16.80 12.08 10.86
N GLU A 238 -18.13 12.13 10.99
CA GLU A 238 -18.82 12.12 12.28
C GLU A 238 -18.56 10.80 13.04
N LYS A 239 -18.57 9.67 12.33
CA LYS A 239 -18.28 8.35 12.91
C LYS A 239 -16.80 8.14 13.29
N LYS A 240 -15.88 8.86 12.62
CA LYS A 240 -14.45 8.90 13.01
C LYS A 240 -14.22 9.79 14.22
N GLU A 241 -14.97 10.88 14.36
CA GLU A 241 -14.89 11.76 15.53
C GLU A 241 -15.47 11.08 16.78
N GLU A 242 -16.58 10.35 16.63
CA GLU A 242 -17.22 9.58 17.70
C GLU A 242 -16.33 8.41 18.18
N ALA A 243 -15.70 7.66 17.26
CA ALA A 243 -14.75 6.61 17.60
C ALA A 243 -13.49 7.14 18.32
N LYS A 244 -13.02 8.33 17.94
CA LYS A 244 -11.88 8.99 18.58
C LYS A 244 -12.22 9.57 19.95
N ALA A 245 -13.50 9.91 20.18
CA ALA A 245 -14.00 10.29 21.49
C ALA A 245 -14.12 9.08 22.43
N GLU A 246 -14.63 7.95 21.93
CA GLU A 246 -14.69 6.69 22.71
C GLU A 246 -13.29 6.18 23.10
N GLU A 247 -12.33 6.18 22.16
CA GLU A 247 -10.94 5.78 22.44
C GLU A 247 -10.30 6.66 23.53
N LYS A 248 -10.63 7.95 23.55
CA LYS A 248 -10.10 8.89 24.55
C LYS A 248 -10.77 8.76 25.92
N VAL A 249 -12.02 8.31 25.96
CA VAL A 249 -12.74 7.99 27.21
C VAL A 249 -12.20 6.68 27.80
N GLU A 250 -11.92 5.68 26.96
CA GLU A 250 -11.31 4.41 27.37
C GLU A 250 -9.85 4.60 27.83
N GLU A 251 -9.09 5.40 27.07
CA GLU A 251 -7.92 6.21 27.46
C GLU A 251 -7.88 6.58 28.95
N LYS A 252 -8.82 7.46 29.30
CA LYS A 252 -8.89 8.13 30.57
C LYS A 252 -9.36 7.20 31.69
N ALA A 253 -10.27 6.27 31.40
CA ALA A 253 -10.71 5.25 32.35
C ALA A 253 -9.55 4.30 32.72
N MET A 254 -8.72 3.90 31.76
CA MET A 254 -7.54 3.07 32.04
C MET A 254 -6.47 3.82 32.84
N GLU A 255 -6.36 5.14 32.69
CA GLU A 255 -5.45 5.96 33.51
C GLU A 255 -5.94 6.12 34.95
N GLU A 256 -7.26 6.28 35.15
CA GLU A 256 -7.87 6.35 36.49
C GLU A 256 -7.74 5.01 37.24
N VAL A 257 -8.01 3.88 36.58
CA VAL A 257 -7.82 2.55 37.18
C VAL A 257 -6.35 2.31 37.58
N LYS A 258 -5.39 2.74 36.75
CA LYS A 258 -3.96 2.65 37.10
C LYS A 258 -3.54 3.60 38.23
N LYS A 259 -4.26 4.70 38.46
CA LYS A 259 -4.02 5.57 39.61
C LYS A 259 -4.58 4.96 40.88
N GLU A 260 -5.77 4.36 40.81
CA GLU A 260 -6.41 3.65 41.93
C GLU A 260 -5.56 2.45 42.37
N GLU A 261 -5.09 1.63 41.43
CA GLU A 261 -4.22 0.48 41.71
C GLU A 261 -2.87 0.91 42.32
N LYS A 262 -2.34 2.07 41.91
CA LYS A 262 -1.13 2.65 42.52
C LYS A 262 -1.37 3.22 43.90
N THR A 263 -2.55 3.75 44.19
CA THR A 263 -2.88 4.23 45.54
C THR A 263 -3.11 3.07 46.50
N GLU A 264 -3.76 2.00 46.03
CA GLU A 264 -3.95 0.76 46.82
C GLU A 264 -2.61 0.09 47.11
N ALA A 265 -1.72 -0.05 46.13
CA ALA A 265 -0.39 -0.61 46.35
C ALA A 265 0.47 0.22 47.32
N ASN A 266 0.28 1.54 47.37
CA ASN A 266 1.02 2.41 48.28
C ASN A 266 0.40 2.43 49.69
N GLU A 267 -0.87 2.07 49.82
CA GLU A 267 -1.55 1.87 51.09
C GLU A 267 -1.16 0.51 51.70
N GLU A 268 -1.10 -0.55 50.89
CA GLU A 268 -0.60 -1.86 51.32
C GLU A 268 0.85 -1.80 51.81
N VAL A 269 1.75 -1.12 51.09
CA VAL A 269 3.15 -0.95 51.54
C VAL A 269 3.23 -0.18 52.87
N LYS A 270 2.30 0.76 53.10
CA LYS A 270 2.25 1.54 54.33
C LYS A 270 1.64 0.76 55.50
N GLU A 271 0.76 -0.20 55.22
CA GLU A 271 0.26 -1.15 56.21
C GLU A 271 1.35 -2.17 56.59
N GLU A 272 2.10 -2.68 55.61
CA GLU A 272 3.24 -3.58 55.86
C GLU A 272 4.35 -2.89 56.69
N GLU A 273 4.73 -1.65 56.38
CA GLU A 273 5.70 -0.90 57.19
C GLU A 273 5.21 -0.67 58.63
N LYS A 274 3.89 -0.52 58.82
CA LYS A 274 3.28 -0.29 60.14
C LYS A 274 3.17 -1.57 60.96
N GLU A 275 2.94 -2.71 60.31
CA GLU A 275 3.04 -4.04 60.95
C GLU A 275 4.49 -4.35 61.34
N GLU A 276 5.47 -4.03 60.50
CA GLU A 276 6.89 -4.25 60.80
C GLU A 276 7.37 -3.35 61.97
N GLU A 277 6.86 -2.12 62.07
CA GLU A 277 7.15 -1.23 63.21
C GLU A 277 6.50 -1.73 64.52
N GLN A 278 5.27 -2.28 64.45
CA GLN A 278 4.61 -2.90 65.61
C GLN A 278 5.34 -4.17 66.09
N ASP A 279 5.78 -5.01 65.16
CA ASP A 279 6.58 -6.22 65.46
C ASP A 279 7.96 -5.87 66.06
N ALA A 280 8.52 -4.71 65.70
CA ALA A 280 9.78 -4.22 66.26
C ALA A 280 9.62 -3.65 67.67
N ASP A 281 8.49 -3.01 67.98
CA ASP A 281 8.18 -2.51 69.33
C ASP A 281 7.81 -3.63 70.31
N ASP A 282 7.08 -4.66 69.88
CA ASP A 282 6.80 -5.84 70.73
C ASP A 282 8.10 -6.62 71.07
N LYS A 283 9.03 -6.76 70.11
CA LYS A 283 10.35 -7.36 70.35
C LYS A 283 11.24 -6.56 71.31
N LYS A 284 11.01 -5.25 71.47
CA LYS A 284 11.73 -4.42 72.45
C LYS A 284 11.14 -4.55 73.85
N LYS A 285 9.82 -4.71 73.98
CA LYS A 285 9.14 -4.94 75.27
C LYS A 285 9.49 -6.28 75.92
N ASP A 286 9.76 -7.31 75.13
CA ASP A 286 10.16 -8.63 75.64
C ASP A 286 11.61 -8.70 76.15
N LYS A 287 12.37 -7.59 76.07
CA LYS A 287 13.82 -7.54 76.38
C LYS A 287 14.18 -6.68 77.59
N GLU A 288 13.21 -6.06 78.25
CA GLU A 288 13.31 -5.33 79.54
C GLU A 288 12.74 -6.18 80.69
#